data_AF-A0A1I0D8V2-F1
#
_entry.id   AF-A0A1I0D8V2-F1
#
_cell.length_a   1.000
_cell.length_b   1.000
_cell.length_c   1.000
_cell.angle_alpha   90.00
_cell.angle_beta   90.00
_cell.angle_gamma   90.00
#
_symmetry.space_group_name_H-M   'P 1'
#
loop_
_entity.id
_entity.type
_entity.pdbx_description
1 polymer ?
#
loop_
_entity_poly.entity_id
_entity_poly.type
_entity_poly.pdbx_seq_one_letter_code
_entity_poly.pdbx_strand_id
1 'polypeptide(L)'
;MNRVIEMEKGSMDNVIPFLLPIGGDWMLDKVKKLIDYYEEVLRMPHRQEIARELRNEDDLFLLLLYSEMIGIPNPVYYYTLELYPYMIEKFHDWHLRMGMENSPLSGIRCC
;
A
#
# COMPACT_ATOMS: atom_id res chain seq x y z
N MET A 1 47.04 9.19 10.39
CA MET A 1 46.81 9.13 8.94
C MET A 1 45.47 9.73 8.49
N ASN A 2 44.77 10.53 9.32
CA ASN A 2 43.47 11.15 8.98
C ASN A 2 43.50 12.68 8.94
N ARG A 3 44.69 13.31 8.87
CA ARG A 3 44.83 14.79 8.84
C ARG A 3 45.17 15.38 7.47
N VAL A 4 45.39 14.54 6.45
CA VAL A 4 45.75 14.98 5.10
C VAL A 4 44.51 15.17 4.20
N ILE A 5 43.38 14.51 4.51
CA ILE A 5 42.16 14.53 3.67
C ILE A 5 41.24 15.73 3.99
N GLU A 6 41.37 16.36 5.17
CA GLU A 6 40.55 17.53 5.55
C GLU A 6 41.05 18.85 4.96
N MET A 7 42.31 18.95 4.49
CA MET A 7 42.87 20.20 3.98
C MET A 7 42.57 20.48 2.50
N GLU A 8 42.09 19.50 1.72
CA GLU A 8 41.76 19.71 0.28
C GLU A 8 40.30 20.08 0.00
N LYS A 9 39.39 19.96 0.96
CA LYS A 9 37.96 20.32 0.79
C LYS A 9 37.66 21.82 0.94
N GLY A 10 38.68 22.65 1.18
CA GLY A 10 38.50 24.07 1.49
C GLY A 10 38.69 25.04 0.32
N SER A 11 38.96 24.58 -0.91
CA SER A 11 39.52 25.47 -1.94
C SER A 11 38.80 25.49 -3.30
N MET A 12 37.88 24.57 -3.61
CA MET A 12 37.36 24.46 -4.99
C MET A 12 35.86 24.75 -5.18
N ASP A 13 35.21 25.37 -4.20
CA ASP A 13 33.79 25.76 -4.33
C ASP A 13 33.60 27.28 -4.49
N ASN A 14 34.68 28.09 -4.42
CA ASN A 14 34.58 29.56 -4.29
C ASN A 14 35.33 30.39 -5.35
N VAL A 15 35.75 29.81 -6.50
CA VAL A 15 36.62 30.54 -7.46
C VAL A 15 36.02 30.78 -8.85
N ILE A 16 34.73 30.56 -9.13
CA ILE A 16 34.18 30.94 -10.45
C ILE A 16 32.79 31.61 -10.35
N PRO A 17 32.73 32.95 -10.20
CA PRO A 17 31.51 33.72 -10.41
C PRO A 17 31.56 34.61 -11.67
N PHE A 18 32.29 34.21 -12.73
CA PHE A 18 32.33 35.01 -13.96
C PHE A 18 32.72 34.15 -15.18
N LEU A 19 31.95 34.28 -16.28
CA LEU A 19 32.05 33.59 -17.59
C LEU A 19 31.57 32.12 -17.69
N LEU A 20 30.26 31.94 -17.89
CA LEU A 20 29.61 31.36 -19.09
C LEU A 20 28.17 30.93 -18.76
N PRO A 21 27.14 31.33 -19.54
CA PRO A 21 25.78 30.83 -19.34
C PRO A 21 25.63 29.50 -20.10
N ILE A 22 26.14 28.39 -19.54
CA ILE A 22 25.94 27.08 -20.18
C ILE A 22 24.61 26.51 -19.68
N GLY A 23 23.54 26.91 -20.37
CA GLY A 23 22.15 26.55 -20.10
C GLY A 23 21.80 25.08 -20.37
N GLY A 24 22.29 24.17 -19.53
CA GLY A 24 21.93 22.75 -19.53
C GLY A 24 21.23 22.29 -18.24
N ASP A 25 21.78 22.63 -17.08
CA ASP A 25 21.32 22.07 -15.78
C ASP A 25 19.87 22.43 -15.42
N TRP A 26 19.46 23.68 -15.63
CA TRP A 26 18.09 24.13 -15.31
C TRP A 26 17.02 23.42 -16.15
N MET A 27 17.39 23.04 -17.39
CA MET A 27 16.50 22.37 -18.32
C MET A 27 16.40 20.88 -17.97
N LEU A 28 17.51 20.27 -17.58
CA LEU A 28 17.56 18.89 -17.09
C LEU A 28 16.76 18.70 -15.79
N ASP A 29 16.83 19.66 -14.86
CA ASP A 29 16.03 19.61 -13.62
C ASP A 29 14.53 19.77 -13.87
N LYS A 30 14.14 20.59 -14.85
CA LYS A 30 12.73 20.69 -15.26
C LYS A 30 12.23 19.42 -15.93
N VAL A 31 13.07 18.79 -16.76
CA VAL A 31 12.72 17.51 -17.40
C VAL A 31 12.59 16.40 -16.37
N LYS A 32 13.51 16.31 -15.39
CA LYS A 32 13.39 15.36 -14.27
C LYS A 32 12.11 15.57 -13.48
N LYS A 33 11.82 16.81 -13.06
CA LYS A 33 10.56 17.13 -12.36
C LYS A 33 9.31 16.81 -13.18
N LEU A 34 9.36 16.98 -14.49
CA LEU A 34 8.24 16.63 -15.38
C LEU A 34 8.04 15.11 -15.44
N ILE A 35 9.12 14.33 -15.50
CA ILE A 35 9.08 12.86 -15.49
C ILE A 35 8.56 12.37 -14.14
N ASP A 36 9.08 12.90 -13.02
CA ASP A 36 8.65 12.54 -11.67
C ASP A 36 7.15 12.83 -11.48
N TYR A 37 6.69 14.00 -11.94
CA TYR A 37 5.27 14.36 -11.90
C TYR A 37 4.41 13.42 -12.76
N TYR A 38 4.88 13.08 -13.96
CA TYR A 38 4.15 12.15 -14.84
C TYR A 38 4.08 10.74 -14.24
N GLU A 39 5.16 10.29 -13.61
CA GLU A 39 5.21 9.02 -12.90
C GLU A 39 4.27 9.02 -11.67
N GLU A 40 4.20 10.11 -10.92
CA GLU A 40 3.27 10.29 -9.80
C GLU A 40 1.81 10.24 -10.26
N VAL A 41 1.48 10.92 -11.37
CA VAL A 41 0.15 10.91 -11.98
C VAL A 41 -0.24 9.53 -12.49
N LEU A 42 0.68 8.79 -13.13
CA LEU A 42 0.45 7.43 -13.59
C LEU A 42 0.26 6.43 -12.43
N ARG A 43 0.96 6.62 -11.32
CA ARG A 43 0.84 5.75 -10.13
C ARG A 43 -0.47 5.98 -9.36
N MET A 44 -1.09 7.16 -9.47
CA MET A 44 -2.28 7.52 -8.69
C MET A 44 -3.51 6.60 -8.90
N PRO A 45 -3.99 6.36 -10.14
CA PRO A 45 -5.14 5.48 -10.36
C PRO A 45 -4.85 4.03 -9.95
N HIS A 46 -3.60 3.58 -10.12
CA HIS A 46 -3.20 2.21 -9.77
C HIS A 46 -3.37 1.92 -8.28
N ARG A 47 -3.11 2.89 -7.39
CA ARG A 47 -3.25 2.68 -5.94
C ARG A 47 -4.70 2.42 -5.50
N GLN A 48 -5.66 3.14 -6.09
CA GLN A 48 -7.07 2.95 -5.76
C GLN A 48 -7.58 1.60 -6.25
N GLU A 49 -7.16 1.20 -7.44
CA GLU A 49 -7.52 -0.08 -8.05
C GLU A 49 -6.95 -1.25 -7.26
N ILE A 50 -5.67 -1.18 -6.88
CA ILE A 50 -5.04 -2.16 -5.98
C ILE A 50 -5.76 -2.24 -4.64
N ALA A 51 -6.08 -1.10 -4.02
CA ALA A 51 -6.77 -1.09 -2.74
C ALA A 51 -8.18 -1.69 -2.82
N ARG A 52 -8.87 -1.52 -3.97
CA ARG A 52 -10.15 -2.18 -4.22
C ARG A 52 -9.98 -3.68 -4.35
N GLU A 53 -8.96 -4.12 -5.08
CA GLU A 53 -8.72 -5.55 -5.29
C GLU A 53 -8.30 -6.27 -4.01
N LEU A 54 -7.40 -5.70 -3.22
CA LEU A 54 -7.04 -6.20 -1.89
C LEU A 54 -8.27 -6.34 -0.99
N ARG A 55 -9.19 -5.38 -1.02
CA ARG A 55 -10.45 -5.47 -0.26
C ARG A 55 -11.35 -6.61 -0.76
N ASN A 56 -11.44 -6.80 -2.08
CA ASN A 56 -12.23 -7.89 -2.64
C ASN A 56 -11.64 -9.26 -2.27
N GLU A 57 -10.30 -9.39 -2.28
CA GLU A 57 -9.60 -10.59 -1.84
C GLU A 57 -9.86 -10.88 -0.36
N ASP A 58 -9.79 -9.85 0.50
CA ASP A 58 -10.11 -9.98 1.93
C ASP A 58 -11.57 -10.41 2.15
N ASP A 59 -12.52 -9.81 1.43
CA ASP A 59 -13.94 -10.15 1.55
C ASP A 59 -14.23 -11.58 1.03
N LEU A 60 -13.52 -12.02 -0.02
CA LEU A 60 -13.59 -13.39 -0.53
C LEU A 60 -12.99 -14.40 0.46
N PHE A 61 -11.87 -14.06 1.09
CA PHE A 61 -11.25 -14.89 2.12
C PHE A 61 -12.20 -15.08 3.31
N LEU A 62 -12.81 -14.00 3.79
CA LEU A 62 -13.80 -14.05 4.87
C LEU A 62 -15.06 -14.83 4.47
N LEU A 63 -15.51 -14.71 3.22
CA LEU A 63 -16.59 -15.53 2.68
C LEU A 63 -16.25 -17.01 2.73
N LEU A 64 -15.05 -17.41 2.28
CA LEU A 64 -14.62 -18.81 2.32
C LEU A 64 -14.51 -19.31 3.75
N LEU A 65 -13.97 -18.49 4.66
CA LEU A 65 -13.88 -18.83 6.07
C LEU A 65 -15.29 -19.08 6.65
N TYR A 66 -16.22 -18.14 6.50
CA TYR A 66 -17.55 -18.21 7.13
C TYR A 66 -18.65 -18.85 6.27
N SER A 67 -18.30 -19.42 5.12
CA SER A 67 -19.21 -20.06 4.16
C SER A 67 -20.12 -21.13 4.79
N GLU A 68 -19.56 -21.97 5.67
CA GLU A 68 -20.30 -23.02 6.41
C GLU A 68 -21.45 -22.44 7.24
N MET A 69 -21.26 -21.26 7.83
CA MET A 69 -22.28 -20.61 8.66
C MET A 69 -23.40 -20.00 7.81
N ILE A 70 -23.14 -19.71 6.55
CA ILE A 70 -24.12 -19.27 5.55
C ILE A 70 -24.79 -20.50 4.87
N GLY A 71 -24.30 -21.71 5.15
CA GLY A 71 -24.82 -22.97 4.59
C GLY A 71 -24.16 -23.38 3.27
N ILE A 72 -23.04 -22.76 2.91
CA ILE A 72 -22.22 -23.15 1.76
C ILE A 72 -21.13 -24.11 2.26
N PRO A 73 -21.08 -25.36 1.78
CA PRO A 73 -20.09 -26.32 2.24
C PRO A 73 -18.69 -25.93 1.77
N ASN A 74 -17.73 -25.88 2.69
CA ASN A 74 -16.31 -25.62 2.47
C ASN A 74 -15.47 -26.88 2.75
N PRO A 75 -14.82 -27.45 1.72
CA PRO A 75 -14.03 -28.67 1.86
C PRO A 75 -12.80 -28.53 2.76
N VAL A 76 -12.35 -27.31 3.06
CA VAL A 76 -11.14 -27.00 3.85
C VAL A 76 -11.49 -26.44 5.23
N TYR A 77 -12.77 -26.37 5.60
CA TYR A 77 -13.25 -25.76 6.85
C TYR A 77 -12.46 -26.22 8.09
N TYR A 78 -12.25 -27.53 8.23
CA TYR A 78 -11.55 -28.13 9.37
C TYR A 78 -10.15 -27.58 9.59
N TYR A 79 -9.43 -27.25 8.53
CA TYR A 79 -8.06 -26.71 8.62
C TYR A 79 -8.05 -25.22 8.94
N THR A 80 -9.14 -24.52 8.63
CA THR A 80 -9.22 -23.07 8.81
C THR A 80 -9.78 -22.64 10.17
N LEU A 81 -10.23 -23.59 11.00
CA LEU A 81 -10.78 -23.31 12.34
C LEU A 81 -9.83 -22.50 13.23
N GLU A 82 -8.53 -22.71 13.11
CA GLU A 82 -7.50 -22.01 13.90
C GLU A 82 -7.42 -20.52 13.57
N LEU A 83 -7.88 -20.11 12.39
CA LEU A 83 -7.87 -18.71 11.95
C LEU A 83 -9.05 -17.91 12.49
N TYR A 84 -10.13 -18.58 12.93
CA TYR A 84 -11.37 -17.92 13.36
C TYR A 84 -11.17 -16.89 14.48
N PRO A 85 -10.40 -17.18 15.55
CA PRO A 85 -10.19 -16.23 16.63
C PRO A 85 -9.51 -14.94 16.19
N TYR A 86 -8.69 -14.99 15.13
CA TYR A 86 -8.00 -13.82 14.60
C TYR A 86 -8.87 -12.99 13.65
N MET A 87 -9.79 -13.66 12.95
CA MET A 87 -10.64 -13.02 11.95
C MET A 87 -11.97 -12.49 12.53
N ILE A 88 -12.33 -12.93 13.74
CA ILE A 88 -13.59 -12.54 14.39
C ILE A 88 -13.71 -11.03 14.60
N GLU A 89 -12.59 -10.33 14.82
CA GLU A 89 -12.59 -8.86 14.98
C GLU A 89 -13.02 -8.14 13.69
N LYS A 90 -12.68 -8.71 12.53
CA LYS A 90 -13.01 -8.15 11.20
C LYS A 90 -14.40 -8.54 10.71
N PHE A 91 -15.06 -9.48 11.39
CA PHE A 91 -16.34 -10.04 10.97
C PHE A 91 -17.48 -9.01 10.98
N HIS A 92 -17.49 -8.11 11.97
CA HIS A 92 -18.54 -7.10 12.06
C HIS A 92 -18.59 -6.21 10.81
N ASP A 93 -17.45 -5.63 10.45
CA ASP A 93 -17.36 -4.76 9.28
C ASP A 93 -17.61 -5.52 7.98
N TRP A 94 -17.20 -6.78 7.90
CA TRP A 94 -17.41 -7.61 6.71
C TRP A 94 -18.88 -7.95 6.47
N HIS A 95 -19.62 -8.46 7.46
CA HIS A 95 -21.02 -8.85 7.21
C HIS A 95 -21.90 -7.63 6.89
N LEU A 96 -21.56 -6.45 7.45
CA LEU A 96 -22.20 -5.19 7.09
C LEU A 96 -21.89 -4.79 5.63
N ARG A 97 -20.63 -4.93 5.19
CA ARG A 97 -20.27 -4.70 3.77
C ARG A 97 -20.96 -5.67 2.82
N MET A 98 -21.17 -6.91 3.24
CA MET A 98 -21.92 -7.92 2.49
C MET A 98 -23.43 -7.64 2.46
N GLY A 99 -23.92 -6.63 3.19
CA GLY A 99 -25.32 -6.24 3.22
C GLY A 99 -26.21 -7.22 3.99
N MET A 100 -25.66 -7.99 4.93
CA MET A 100 -26.41 -8.94 5.74
C MET A 100 -27.10 -8.22 6.91
N GLU A 101 -28.41 -8.40 7.06
CA GLU A 101 -29.16 -7.78 8.16
C GLU A 101 -28.80 -8.37 9.54
N ASN A 102 -28.49 -9.67 9.58
CA ASN A 102 -28.14 -10.38 10.80
C ASN A 102 -26.84 -11.17 10.60
N SER A 103 -26.10 -11.30 11.69
CA SER A 103 -24.92 -12.17 11.74
C SER A 103 -25.30 -13.63 11.48
N PRO A 104 -24.63 -14.34 10.55
CA PRO A 104 -24.78 -15.79 10.39
C PRO A 104 -24.22 -16.61 11.57
N LEU A 105 -23.53 -15.98 12.52
CA LEU A 105 -23.01 -16.66 13.71
C LEU A 105 -24.13 -16.99 14.69
N SER A 106 -24.41 -18.27 14.89
CA SER A 106 -25.42 -18.74 15.86
C SER A 106 -24.99 -18.57 17.32
N GLY A 107 -23.68 -18.57 17.60
CA GLY A 107 -23.12 -18.54 18.96
C GLY A 107 -22.71 -17.15 19.47
N ILE A 108 -22.45 -16.20 18.57
CA ILE A 108 -22.01 -14.85 18.90
C ILE A 108 -22.94 -13.88 18.17
N ARG A 109 -23.74 -13.14 18.94
CA ARG A 109 -24.55 -12.07 18.38
C ARG A 109 -23.64 -10.90 18.05
N CYS A 110 -23.40 -10.71 16.77
CA CYS A 110 -22.82 -9.50 16.21
C CYS A 110 -24.02 -8.71 15.69
N CYS A 111 -24.30 -7.56 16.33
CA CYS A 111 -25.54 -6.77 16.29
C CYS A 111 -26.71 -7.33 17.14
#